data_AF-A0A9Q9FG83-F1
#
_entry.id   AF-A0A9Q9FG83-F1
#
_cell.length_a   1.000
_cell.length_b   1.000
_cell.length_c   1.000
_cell.angle_alpha   90.00
_cell.angle_beta   90.00
_cell.angle_gamma   90.00
#
_symmetry.space_group_name_H-M   'P 1'
#
loop_
_entity.id
_entity.type
_entity.pdbx_description
1 polymer ?
#
loop_
_entity_poly.entity_id
_entity_poly.type
_entity_poly.pdbx_seq_one_letter_code
_entity_poly.pdbx_strand_id
1 'polypeptide(L)'
;MCLKTRDYFINDQVSFLKHHQLFSMMICEIYDLLTLHQPEPLSIEQIFQQLTPFLKARIRFVIKNEPQALILFKNELDIVSYMANLLANKTFKIHHFGNEYYYLGES
;
A
#
# COMPACT_ATOMS: atom_id res chain seq x y z
N MET A 1 -25.09 7.76 14.77
CA MET A 1 -24.37 6.56 14.32
C MET A 1 -23.30 6.27 15.36
N CYS A 2 -23.41 5.16 16.11
CA CYS A 2 -22.53 4.88 17.24
C CYS A 2 -21.15 4.41 16.76
N LEU A 3 -20.07 4.79 17.47
CA LEU A 3 -18.68 4.38 17.18
C LEU A 3 -18.53 2.87 16.92
N LYS A 4 -19.27 2.04 17.68
CA LYS A 4 -19.31 0.58 17.52
C LYS A 4 -19.77 0.09 16.14
N THR A 5 -20.61 0.85 15.44
CA THR A 5 -21.06 0.51 14.08
C THR A 5 -19.99 0.87 13.05
N ARG A 6 -19.22 1.95 13.27
CA ARG A 6 -18.10 2.35 12.39
C ARG A 6 -16.98 1.30 12.41
N ASP A 7 -16.62 0.84 13.61
CA ASP A 7 -15.55 -0.14 13.80
C ASP A 7 -15.89 -1.49 13.16
N TYR A 8 -17.18 -1.85 13.11
CA TYR A 8 -17.66 -3.09 12.48
C TYR A 8 -17.62 -3.06 10.94
N PHE A 9 -17.59 -1.88 10.32
CA PHE A 9 -17.45 -1.75 8.86
C PHE A 9 -15.98 -1.78 8.39
N ILE A 10 -15.02 -1.59 9.31
CA ILE A 10 -13.59 -1.63 9.04
C ILE A 10 -13.03 -2.97 9.52
N ASN A 11 -13.55 -4.07 8.96
CA ASN A 11 -13.08 -5.42 9.31
C ASN A 11 -12.02 -5.97 8.34
N ASP A 12 -11.69 -5.23 7.27
CA ASP A 12 -10.62 -5.62 6.36
C ASP A 12 -9.67 -4.44 6.03
N GLN A 13 -8.43 -4.81 5.72
CA GLN A 13 -7.33 -3.90 5.39
C GLN A 13 -7.70 -2.97 4.21
N VAL A 14 -8.45 -3.45 3.21
CA VAL A 14 -8.89 -2.64 2.05
C VAL A 14 -9.81 -1.50 2.49
N SER A 15 -10.82 -1.81 3.29
CA SER A 15 -11.84 -0.86 3.72
C SER A 15 -11.22 0.23 4.60
N PHE A 16 -10.28 -0.15 5.47
CA PHE A 16 -9.47 0.79 6.24
C PHE A 16 -8.69 1.75 5.32
N LEU A 17 -7.94 1.21 4.36
CA LEU A 17 -7.12 2.03 3.46
C LEU A 17 -7.98 2.95 2.58
N LYS A 18 -9.16 2.49 2.14
CA LYS A 18 -10.13 3.32 1.39
C LYS A 18 -10.67 4.45 2.24
N HIS A 19 -11.04 4.17 3.50
CA HIS A 19 -11.54 5.18 4.43
C HIS A 19 -10.54 6.34 4.61
N HIS A 20 -9.25 6.02 4.68
CA HIS A 20 -8.18 7.02 4.85
C HIS A 20 -7.65 7.62 3.54
N GLN A 21 -8.25 7.30 2.39
CA GLN A 21 -7.81 7.67 1.04
C GLN A 21 -6.42 7.15 0.66
N LEU A 22 -5.84 6.27 1.47
CA LEU A 22 -4.54 5.67 1.23
C LEU A 22 -4.58 4.68 0.07
N PHE A 23 -5.69 3.96 -0.09
CA PHE A 23 -5.85 2.94 -1.12
C PHE A 23 -5.62 3.50 -2.53
N SER A 24 -6.34 4.57 -2.90
CA SER A 24 -6.23 5.18 -4.22
C SER A 24 -4.87 5.84 -4.46
N MET A 25 -4.32 6.52 -3.45
CA MET A 25 -3.01 7.17 -3.56
C MET A 25 -1.89 6.15 -3.77
N MET A 26 -1.89 5.07 -2.98
CA MET A 26 -0.87 4.02 -3.09
C MET A 26 -0.96 3.23 -4.39
N ILE A 27 -2.16 2.99 -4.91
CA ILE A 27 -2.29 2.31 -6.21
C ILE A 27 -1.55 3.09 -7.30
N CYS A 28 -1.81 4.39 -7.42
CA CYS A 28 -1.18 5.22 -8.44
C CYS A 28 0.33 5.28 -8.24
N GLU A 29 0.80 5.65 -7.05
CA GLU A 29 2.24 5.84 -6.84
C GLU A 29 3.04 4.54 -6.96
N ILE A 30 2.56 3.42 -6.40
CA ILE A 30 3.28 2.14 -6.50
C ILE A 30 3.29 1.64 -7.94
N TYR A 31 2.17 1.74 -8.66
CA TYR A 31 2.09 1.34 -10.06
C TYR A 31 3.04 2.18 -10.93
N ASP A 32 3.02 3.50 -10.77
CA ASP A 32 3.88 4.42 -11.52
C ASP A 32 5.36 4.15 -11.22
N LEU A 33 5.71 3.97 -9.94
CA LEU A 33 7.09 3.65 -9.54
C LEU A 33 7.60 2.36 -10.20
N LEU A 34 6.82 1.28 -10.14
CA LEU A 34 7.22 0.00 -10.73
C LEU A 34 7.31 0.08 -12.25
N THR A 35 6.42 0.84 -12.90
CA THR A 35 6.46 1.07 -14.35
C THR A 35 7.71 1.84 -14.75
N LEU A 36 8.07 2.88 -13.99
CA LEU A 36 9.27 3.70 -14.26
C LEU A 36 10.59 2.94 -14.06
N HIS A 37 10.62 1.98 -13.14
CA HIS A 37 11.81 1.19 -12.83
C HIS A 37 11.89 -0.11 -13.64
N GLN A 38 10.95 -0.36 -14.55
CA GLN A 38 10.96 -1.59 -15.35
C GLN A 38 12.31 -1.82 -16.05
N PRO A 39 12.87 -3.06 -16.04
CA PRO A 39 12.38 -4.26 -15.35
C PRO A 39 13.04 -4.50 -13.99
N GLU A 40 13.71 -3.50 -13.41
CA GLU A 40 14.42 -3.65 -12.14
C GLU A 40 13.44 -3.89 -10.98
N PRO A 41 13.65 -4.97 -10.20
CA PRO A 41 12.81 -5.25 -9.05
C PRO A 41 13.10 -4.27 -7.91
N LEU A 42 12.04 -3.83 -7.23
CA LEU A 42 12.10 -2.98 -6.06
C LEU A 42 11.63 -3.72 -4.82
N SER A 43 12.42 -3.66 -3.74
CA SER A 43 12.01 -4.13 -2.42
C SER A 43 10.93 -3.21 -1.81
N ILE A 44 10.21 -3.69 -0.79
CA ILE A 44 9.22 -2.87 -0.08
C ILE A 44 9.84 -1.61 0.54
N GLU A 45 11.06 -1.71 1.08
CA GLU A 45 11.79 -0.58 1.64
C GLU A 45 12.10 0.46 0.55
N GLN A 46 12.52 0.01 -0.63
CA GLN A 46 12.79 0.88 -1.77
C GLN A 46 11.51 1.54 -2.27
N ILE A 47 10.42 0.78 -2.45
CA ILE A 47 9.10 1.32 -2.83
C ILE A 47 8.70 2.40 -1.82
N PHE A 48 8.74 2.09 -0.52
CA PHE A 48 8.39 3.05 0.53
C PHE A 48 9.27 4.31 0.49
N GLN A 49 10.59 4.16 0.34
CA GLN A 49 11.51 5.29 0.24
C GLN A 49 11.19 6.20 -0.95
N GLN A 50 10.80 5.62 -2.07
CA GLN A 50 10.50 6.34 -3.31
C GLN A 50 9.08 6.93 -3.37
N LEU A 51 8.15 6.53 -2.48
CA LEU A 51 6.85 7.21 -2.36
C LEU A 51 7.02 8.71 -2.10
N THR A 52 6.03 9.49 -2.52
CA THR A 52 6.02 10.93 -2.29
C THR A 52 6.12 11.27 -0.80
N PRO A 53 6.79 12.37 -0.42
CA PRO A 53 6.86 12.82 0.97
C PRO A 53 5.48 12.98 1.61
N PHE A 54 4.49 13.43 0.81
CA PHE A 54 3.10 13.58 1.24
C PHE A 54 2.48 12.23 1.62
N LEU A 55 2.58 11.22 0.74
CA LEU A 55 2.00 9.91 1.02
C LEU A 55 2.67 9.24 2.22
N LYS A 56 4.00 9.32 2.34
CA LYS A 56 4.73 8.87 3.55
C LYS A 56 4.22 9.54 4.82
N ALA A 57 4.06 10.87 4.79
CA ALA A 57 3.53 11.61 5.93
C ALA A 57 2.09 11.21 6.27
N ARG A 58 1.26 10.94 5.27
CA ARG A 58 -0.12 10.47 5.47
C ARG A 58 -0.17 9.08 6.07
N ILE A 59 0.65 8.13 5.59
CA ILE A 59 0.76 6.77 6.16
C ILE A 59 1.19 6.86 7.63
N ARG A 60 2.25 7.63 7.91
CA ARG A 60 2.72 7.92 9.29
C ARG A 60 1.65 8.49 10.18
N PHE A 61 0.90 9.46 9.66
CA PHE A 61 -0.20 10.08 10.38
C PHE A 61 -1.27 9.06 10.73
N VAL A 62 -1.68 8.21 9.79
CA VAL A 62 -2.71 7.19 10.01
C VAL A 62 -2.23 6.16 11.06
N ILE A 63 -1.03 5.60 10.90
CA ILE A 63 -0.44 4.64 11.87
C ILE A 63 -0.36 5.24 13.29
N LYS A 64 0.05 6.51 13.41
CA LYS A 64 0.25 7.15 14.71
C LYS A 64 -1.05 7.51 15.42
N ASN A 65 -2.08 7.89 14.68
CA ASN A 65 -3.28 8.52 15.27
C ASN A 65 -4.52 7.60 15.28
N GLU A 66 -4.52 6.50 14.52
CA GLU A 66 -5.65 5.57 14.46
C GLU A 66 -5.26 4.22 15.08
N PRO A 67 -5.74 3.88 16.29
CA PRO A 67 -5.38 2.62 16.96
C PRO A 67 -5.70 1.36 16.12
N GLN A 68 -6.74 1.42 15.30
CA GLN A 68 -7.13 0.34 14.39
C GLN A 68 -6.08 0.07 13.31
N ALA A 69 -5.28 1.08 12.94
CA ALA A 69 -4.20 0.92 11.97
C ALA A 69 -3.19 -0.14 12.46
N LEU A 70 -2.82 -0.09 13.74
CA LEU A 70 -1.86 -1.01 14.36
C LEU A 70 -2.40 -2.43 14.56
N ILE A 71 -3.72 -2.59 14.60
CA ILE A 71 -4.38 -3.90 14.62
C ILE A 71 -4.29 -4.56 13.23
N LEU A 72 -4.42 -3.76 12.18
CA LEU A 72 -4.45 -4.23 10.78
C LEU A 72 -3.06 -4.29 10.13
N PHE A 73 -2.12 -3.45 10.56
CA PHE A 73 -0.79 -3.29 9.99
C PHE A 73 0.21 -3.00 11.12
N LYS A 74 1.30 -3.75 11.23
CA LYS A 74 2.22 -3.58 12.36
C LYS A 74 3.03 -2.29 12.26
N ASN A 75 3.27 -1.81 11.04
CA ASN A 75 4.08 -0.62 10.75
C ASN A 75 3.74 -0.04 9.36
N GLU A 76 4.47 1.01 8.96
CA GLU A 76 4.32 1.68 7.67
C GLU A 76 4.61 0.76 6.47
N LEU A 77 5.61 -0.12 6.59
CA LEU A 77 6.01 -1.05 5.52
C LEU A 77 4.97 -2.15 5.31
N ASP A 78 4.28 -2.60 6.36
CA ASP A 78 3.18 -3.57 6.25
C ASP A 78 2.04 -3.04 5.37
N ILE A 79 1.75 -1.73 5.43
CA ILE A 79 0.75 -1.08 4.57
C ILE A 79 1.20 -1.12 3.10
N VAL A 80 2.45 -0.76 2.84
CA VAL A 80 3.01 -0.75 1.48
C VAL A 80 3.08 -2.17 0.91
N SER A 81 3.56 -3.12 1.72
CA SER A 81 3.63 -4.54 1.38
C SER A 81 2.26 -5.10 1.05
N TYR A 82 1.24 -4.78 1.85
CA TYR A 82 -0.14 -5.18 1.56
C TYR A 82 -0.61 -4.66 0.20
N MET A 83 -0.36 -3.38 -0.10
CA MET A 83 -0.78 -2.78 -1.38
C MET A 83 0.00 -3.33 -2.58
N ALA A 84 1.31 -3.51 -2.46
CA ALA A 84 2.15 -4.08 -3.51
C ALA A 84 1.71 -5.52 -3.85
N ASN A 85 1.45 -6.34 -2.82
CA ASN A 85 0.89 -7.69 -2.98
C ASN A 85 -0.50 -7.66 -3.63
N LEU A 86 -1.37 -6.74 -3.20
CA LEU A 86 -2.70 -6.59 -3.79
C LEU A 86 -2.61 -6.23 -5.27
N LEU A 87 -1.71 -5.32 -5.63
CA LEU A 87 -1.47 -4.93 -7.02
C LEU A 87 -0.93 -6.09 -7.86
N ALA A 88 0.07 -6.83 -7.37
CA ALA A 88 0.61 -8.01 -8.04
C ALA A 88 -0.46 -9.10 -8.26
N ASN A 89 -1.33 -9.32 -7.27
CA ASN A 89 -2.42 -10.29 -7.36
C ASN A 89 -3.56 -9.86 -8.31
N LYS A 90 -3.74 -8.56 -8.55
CA LYS A 90 -4.85 -8.01 -9.34
C LYS A 90 -4.42 -7.55 -10.74
N THR A 91 -3.13 -7.37 -10.97
CA THR A 91 -2.58 -6.80 -12.19
C THR A 91 -1.63 -7.79 -12.84
N PHE A 92 -2.00 -8.33 -14.00
CA PHE A 92 -1.19 -9.33 -14.72
C PHE A 92 0.21 -8.87 -15.13
N LYS A 93 0.51 -7.56 -15.02
CA LYS A 93 1.79 -6.95 -15.39
C LYS A 93 2.71 -6.71 -14.19
N ILE A 94 2.20 -6.77 -12.96
CA ILE A 94 3.02 -6.62 -11.75
C ILE A 94 3.27 -8.01 -11.18
N HIS A 95 4.54 -8.34 -11.00
CA HIS A 95 4.98 -9.61 -10.45
C HIS A 95 5.84 -9.37 -9.22
N HIS A 96 5.98 -10.40 -8.40
CA HIS A 96 6.89 -10.39 -7.28
C HIS A 96 7.71 -11.68 -7.25
N PHE A 97 8.95 -11.57 -6.78
CA PHE A 97 9.82 -12.70 -6.49
C PHE A 97 10.43 -12.48 -5.11
N GLY A 98 10.12 -13.37 -4.16
CA GLY A 98 10.41 -13.11 -2.75
C GLY A 98 9.72 -11.82 -2.28
N ASN A 99 10.50 -10.87 -1.80
CA ASN A 99 10.04 -9.57 -1.27
C ASN A 99 10.21 -8.40 -2.25
N GLU A 100 10.54 -8.67 -3.51
CA GLU A 100 10.76 -7.65 -4.51
C GLU A 100 9.67 -7.69 -5.60
N TYR A 101 9.34 -6.53 -6.13
CA TYR A 101 8.24 -6.32 -7.07
C TYR A 101 8.78 -5.66 -8.33
N TYR A 102 8.31 -6.11 -9.49
CA TYR A 102 8.70 -5.55 -10.78
C TYR A 102 7.51 -5.52 -11.72
N TYR A 103 7.57 -4.59 -12.68
CA TYR A 103 6.59 -4.49 -13.75
C TYR A 103 7.14 -5.14 -15.03
N LEU A 104 6.34 -6.02 -15.65
CA LEU A 104 6.58 -6.55 -16.98
C LEU A 104 5.70 -5.79 -17.97
N GLY A 105 6.32 -4.85 -18.69
CA GLY A 105 5.74 -4.19 -19.84
C GLY A 105 5.66 -5.12 -21.06
N GLU A 106 4.77 -4.77 -21.98
CA GLU A 106 4.68 -5.45 -23.27
C GLU A 106 5.91 -5.09 -24.12
N SER A 107 6.65 -6.11 -24.55
CA SER A 107 7.75 -6.01 -25.51
C SER A 107 7.26 -5.63 -26.90
#